data_AF-A0A962G4W1-F1
#
_entry.id   AF-A0A962G4W1-F1
#
_cell.length_a   1.000
_cell.length_b   1.000
_cell.length_c   1.000
_cell.angle_alpha   90.00
_cell.angle_beta   90.00
_cell.angle_gamma   90.00
#
_symmetry.space_group_name_H-M   'P 1'
#
loop_
_entity.id
_entity.type
_entity.pdbx_description
1 polymer ?
#
loop_
_entity_poly.entity_id
_entity_poly.type
_entity_poly.pdbx_seq_one_letter_code
_entity_poly.pdbx_strand_id
1 'polypeptide(L)'
;MDSRDRLTREDFDTAQKMRAMGCFVYPFFAVHMAAFGGFGFFMAYFMEPLDLKFLYLHGGIAIFVYLTFYVTIFGRDAIRWMFINAVLGVFGIYAMLDGFLGLFGKFASDYSWKVHLIPAMYYVLYTFLLRQFILDITRTRDQPARRVWVERGYVAISLLVYALLWWLGPESHTPAALNP
;
A
#
# COMPACT_ATOMS: atom_id res chain seq x y z
N MET A 1 30.36 -11.61 0.30
CA MET A 1 29.30 -12.31 -0.45
C MET A 1 28.11 -12.37 0.48
N ASP A 2 27.18 -11.43 0.31
CA ASP A 2 26.07 -11.15 1.24
C ASP A 2 25.01 -12.27 1.12
N SER A 3 24.46 -12.73 2.24
CA SER A 3 23.38 -13.75 2.25
C SER A 3 22.12 -13.31 1.49
N ARG A 4 22.04 -12.02 1.11
CA ARG A 4 20.97 -11.42 0.29
C ARG A 4 20.99 -11.80 -1.20
N ASP A 5 22.06 -12.42 -1.71
CA ASP A 5 22.18 -12.81 -3.13
C ASP A 5 21.71 -14.24 -3.44
N ARG A 6 21.34 -15.05 -2.44
CA ARG A 6 20.82 -16.39 -2.67
C ARG A 6 19.31 -16.36 -2.86
N LEU A 7 18.88 -16.62 -4.10
CA LEU A 7 17.50 -17.01 -4.39
C LEU A 7 17.15 -18.24 -3.54
N THR A 8 16.02 -18.15 -2.84
CA THR A 8 15.48 -19.26 -2.05
C THR A 8 14.70 -20.20 -2.97
N ARG A 9 14.49 -21.45 -2.54
CA ARG A 9 13.56 -22.37 -3.22
C ARG A 9 12.15 -21.77 -3.35
N GLU A 10 11.75 -20.98 -2.35
CA GLU A 10 10.48 -20.28 -2.31
C GLU A 10 10.36 -19.21 -3.41
N ASP A 11 11.46 -18.53 -3.78
CA ASP A 11 11.47 -17.56 -4.89
C ASP A 11 11.19 -18.24 -6.23
N PHE A 12 11.78 -19.41 -6.49
CA PHE A 12 11.56 -20.18 -7.72
C PHE A 12 10.13 -20.74 -7.79
N ASP A 13 9.64 -21.34 -6.71
CA ASP A 13 8.27 -21.89 -6.65
C ASP A 13 7.23 -20.78 -6.86
N THR A 14 7.44 -19.62 -6.23
CA THR A 14 6.59 -18.44 -6.42
C THR A 14 6.62 -17.94 -7.87
N ALA A 15 7.81 -17.84 -8.47
CA ALA A 15 7.95 -17.39 -9.87
C ALA A 15 7.22 -18.32 -10.84
N GLN A 16 7.23 -19.63 -10.60
CA GLN A 16 6.49 -20.60 -11.41
C GLN A 16 4.97 -20.42 -11.23
N LYS A 17 4.49 -20.30 -9.98
CA LYS A 17 3.07 -20.02 -9.68
C LYS A 17 2.58 -18.75 -10.36
N MET A 18 3.35 -17.67 -10.31
CA MET A 18 2.97 -16.38 -10.89
C MET A 18 2.99 -16.36 -12.42
N ARG A 19 3.86 -17.14 -13.07
CA ARG A 19 3.76 -17.34 -14.52
C ARG A 19 2.46 -18.02 -14.92
N ALA A 20 1.96 -18.95 -14.11
CA ALA A 20 0.72 -19.67 -14.39
C ALA A 20 -0.55 -18.85 -14.11
N MET A 21 -0.54 -18.03 -13.03
CA MET A 21 -1.76 -17.41 -12.50
C MET A 21 -1.75 -15.87 -12.50
N GLY A 22 -0.63 -15.23 -12.83
CA GLY A 22 -0.43 -13.79 -12.64
C GLY A 22 -1.47 -12.92 -13.34
N CYS A 23 -1.88 -13.29 -14.55
CA CYS A 23 -2.90 -12.58 -15.33
C CYS A 23 -4.27 -12.54 -14.64
N PHE A 24 -4.56 -13.46 -13.72
CA PHE A 24 -5.77 -13.46 -12.92
C PHE A 24 -5.55 -12.84 -11.54
N VAL A 25 -4.47 -13.22 -10.85
CA VAL A 25 -4.17 -12.79 -9.47
C VAL A 25 -4.08 -11.27 -9.39
N TYR A 26 -3.31 -10.63 -10.26
CA TYR A 26 -3.11 -9.18 -10.16
C TYR A 26 -4.37 -8.33 -10.36
N PRO A 27 -5.14 -8.48 -11.46
CA PRO A 27 -6.36 -7.70 -11.63
C PRO A 27 -7.42 -8.06 -10.59
N PHE A 28 -7.53 -9.34 -10.20
CA PHE A 28 -8.45 -9.74 -9.14
C PHE A 28 -8.15 -9.00 -7.84
N PHE A 29 -6.93 -9.11 -7.32
CA PHE A 29 -6.56 -8.45 -6.06
C PHE A 29 -6.61 -6.92 -6.19
N ALA A 30 -6.23 -6.34 -7.33
CA ALA A 30 -6.28 -4.90 -7.52
C ALA A 30 -7.71 -4.35 -7.43
N VAL A 31 -8.66 -4.96 -8.15
CA VAL A 31 -10.07 -4.55 -8.14
C VAL A 31 -10.69 -4.81 -6.77
N HIS A 32 -10.45 -5.99 -6.20
CA HIS A 32 -11.01 -6.35 -4.89
C HIS A 32 -10.52 -5.38 -3.82
N MET A 33 -9.21 -5.10 -3.77
CA MET A 33 -8.66 -4.16 -2.79
C MET A 33 -9.11 -2.72 -3.00
N ALA A 34 -9.29 -2.28 -4.25
CA ALA A 34 -9.84 -0.96 -4.52
C ALA A 34 -11.27 -0.85 -3.97
N ALA A 35 -12.10 -1.89 -4.16
CA ALA A 35 -13.46 -1.90 -3.63
C ALA A 35 -13.48 -1.93 -2.09
N PHE A 36 -12.77 -2.87 -1.46
CA PHE A 36 -12.76 -3.00 0.01
C PHE A 36 -12.00 -1.86 0.71
N GLY A 37 -10.87 -1.42 0.16
CA GLY A 37 -10.10 -0.30 0.68
C GLY A 37 -10.83 1.02 0.49
N GLY A 38 -11.48 1.23 -0.65
CA GLY A 38 -12.35 2.38 -0.90
C GLY A 38 -13.56 2.40 0.02
N PHE A 39 -14.19 1.25 0.26
CA PHE A 39 -15.26 1.13 1.24
C PHE A 39 -14.77 1.43 2.66
N GLY A 40 -13.62 0.89 3.07
CA GLY A 40 -13.00 1.19 4.36
C GLY A 40 -12.67 2.67 4.54
N PHE A 41 -12.16 3.32 3.49
CA PHE A 41 -11.92 4.77 3.46
C PHE A 41 -13.23 5.55 3.60
N PHE A 42 -14.25 5.19 2.84
CA PHE A 42 -15.57 5.83 2.91
C PHE A 42 -16.18 5.72 4.31
N MET A 43 -16.15 4.53 4.91
CA MET A 43 -16.60 4.32 6.29
C MET A 43 -15.80 5.16 7.29
N ALA A 44 -14.49 5.27 7.11
CA ALA A 44 -13.62 5.99 8.04
C ALA A 44 -13.87 7.51 8.05
N TYR A 45 -14.18 8.11 6.91
CA TYR A 45 -14.21 9.57 6.78
C TYR A 45 -15.58 10.17 6.44
N PHE A 46 -16.54 9.38 5.96
CA PHE A 46 -17.82 9.90 5.45
C PHE A 46 -19.06 9.33 6.13
N MET A 47 -18.95 8.25 6.91
CA MET A 47 -20.08 7.73 7.68
C MET A 47 -20.13 8.36 9.07
N GLU A 48 -21.28 8.95 9.41
CA GLU A 48 -21.58 9.46 10.74
C GLU A 48 -22.86 8.77 11.29
N PRO A 49 -22.84 8.24 12.53
CA PRO A 49 -21.70 8.19 13.45
C PRO A 49 -20.66 7.13 13.05
N LEU A 50 -19.38 7.43 13.28
CA LEU A 50 -18.28 6.49 13.03
C LEU A 50 -18.29 5.36 14.07
N ASP A 51 -18.62 4.14 13.64
CA ASP A 51 -18.43 2.92 14.45
C ASP A 51 -17.02 2.36 14.25
N LEU A 52 -16.09 2.82 15.09
CA LEU A 52 -14.71 2.33 15.11
C LEU A 52 -14.60 0.82 15.32
N LYS A 53 -15.53 0.21 16.06
CA LYS A 53 -15.51 -1.24 16.29
C LYS A 53 -15.81 -1.98 15.00
N PHE A 54 -16.83 -1.54 14.26
CA PHE A 54 -17.16 -2.12 12.96
C PHE A 54 -16.02 -1.92 11.96
N LEU A 55 -15.43 -0.72 11.89
CA LEU A 55 -14.30 -0.41 11.01
C LEU A 55 -13.11 -1.36 11.27
N TYR A 56 -12.74 -1.56 12.53
CA TYR A 56 -11.64 -2.45 12.90
C TYR A 56 -11.96 -3.93 12.76
N LEU A 57 -13.18 -4.35 13.07
CA LEU A 57 -13.58 -5.75 12.90
C LEU A 57 -13.59 -6.11 11.41
N HIS A 58 -14.29 -5.34 10.59
CA HIS A 58 -14.43 -5.61 9.16
C HIS A 58 -13.11 -5.41 8.43
N GLY A 59 -12.47 -4.25 8.62
CA GLY A 59 -11.18 -3.94 8.00
C GLY A 59 -10.06 -4.85 8.46
N GLY A 60 -10.00 -5.15 9.77
CA GLY A 60 -8.98 -6.04 10.34
C GLY A 60 -9.09 -7.47 9.83
N ILE A 61 -10.30 -8.03 9.75
CA ILE A 61 -10.51 -9.37 9.16
C ILE A 61 -10.08 -9.39 7.70
N ALA A 62 -10.48 -8.39 6.92
CA ALA A 62 -10.11 -8.32 5.51
C ALA A 62 -8.58 -8.21 5.32
N ILE A 63 -7.90 -7.36 6.09
CA ILE A 63 -6.43 -7.25 6.10
C ILE A 63 -5.79 -8.59 6.45
N PHE A 64 -6.28 -9.28 7.49
CA PHE A 64 -5.77 -10.60 7.88
C PHE A 64 -5.91 -11.65 6.77
N VAL A 65 -7.06 -11.65 6.09
CA VAL A 65 -7.32 -12.53 4.95
C VAL A 65 -6.37 -12.22 3.79
N TYR A 66 -6.15 -10.94 3.46
CA TYR A 66 -5.18 -10.53 2.43
C TYR A 66 -3.75 -10.97 2.78
N LEU A 67 -3.32 -10.79 4.04
CA LEU A 67 -2.02 -11.25 4.50
C LEU A 67 -1.87 -12.77 4.32
N THR A 68 -2.91 -13.54 4.65
CA THR A 68 -2.92 -14.99 4.46
C THR A 68 -2.77 -15.38 3.00
N PHE A 69 -3.53 -14.74 2.10
CA PHE A 69 -3.37 -14.93 0.66
C PHE A 69 -1.98 -14.57 0.18
N TYR A 70 -1.44 -13.43 0.62
CA TYR A 70 -0.15 -12.97 0.15
C TYR A 70 1.00 -13.86 0.61
N VAL A 71 0.98 -14.34 1.86
CA VAL A 71 1.94 -15.36 2.32
C VAL A 71 1.85 -16.62 1.46
N THR A 72 0.63 -17.06 1.13
CA THR A 72 0.40 -18.30 0.37
C THR A 72 0.83 -18.18 -1.11
N ILE A 73 0.62 -17.00 -1.69
CA ILE A 73 0.83 -16.73 -3.12
C ILE A 73 2.27 -16.28 -3.39
N PHE A 74 2.79 -15.34 -2.60
CA PHE A 74 4.07 -14.66 -2.84
C PHE A 74 5.21 -15.10 -1.92
N GLY A 75 4.90 -15.87 -0.87
CA GLY A 75 5.87 -16.35 0.09
C GLY A 75 6.17 -15.40 1.25
N ARG A 76 6.87 -15.91 2.26
CA ARG A 76 7.15 -15.23 3.53
C ARG A 76 8.15 -14.09 3.38
N ASP A 77 9.16 -14.27 2.53
CA ASP A 77 10.19 -13.26 2.33
C ASP A 77 9.64 -12.02 1.62
N ALA A 78 8.68 -12.19 0.72
CA ALA A 78 7.97 -11.07 0.12
C ALA A 78 7.23 -10.24 1.18
N ILE A 79 6.57 -10.90 2.14
CA ILE A 79 5.82 -10.23 3.21
C ILE A 79 6.73 -9.52 4.21
N ARG A 80 7.89 -10.08 4.53
CA ARG A 80 8.91 -9.35 5.31
C ARG A 80 9.28 -8.03 4.65
N TRP A 81 9.45 -8.06 3.33
CA TRP A 81 9.75 -6.86 2.54
C TRP A 81 8.60 -5.85 2.54
N MET A 82 7.36 -6.33 2.50
CA MET A 82 6.17 -5.47 2.65
C MET A 82 6.23 -4.65 3.94
N PHE A 83 6.55 -5.26 5.08
CA PHE A 83 6.61 -4.55 6.35
C PHE A 83 7.77 -3.53 6.42
N ILE A 84 8.91 -3.81 5.78
CA ILE A 84 10.00 -2.85 5.67
C ILE A 84 9.55 -1.63 4.85
N ASN A 85 8.85 -1.87 3.74
CA ASN A 85 8.28 -0.81 2.91
C ASN A 85 7.04 -0.14 3.50
N ALA A 86 6.36 -0.78 4.46
CA ALA A 86 5.17 -0.25 5.08
C ALA A 86 5.44 1.08 5.78
N VAL A 87 6.66 1.29 6.30
CA VAL A 87 7.08 2.56 6.91
C VAL A 87 7.04 3.69 5.87
N LEU A 88 7.56 3.46 4.66
CA LEU A 88 7.42 4.41 3.54
C LEU A 88 5.95 4.57 3.14
N GLY A 89 5.19 3.47 3.18
CA GLY A 89 3.76 3.48 2.94
C GLY A 89 3.02 4.45 3.87
N VAL A 90 3.28 4.38 5.18
CA VAL A 90 2.66 5.23 6.21
C VAL A 90 2.93 6.72 5.93
N PHE A 91 4.14 7.10 5.55
CA PHE A 91 4.42 8.48 5.12
C PHE A 91 3.64 8.87 3.86
N GLY A 92 3.61 7.99 2.86
CA GLY A 92 2.84 8.22 1.63
C GLY A 92 1.34 8.38 1.88
N ILE A 93 0.78 7.66 2.85
CA ILE A 93 -0.63 7.77 3.23
C ILE A 93 -0.95 9.15 3.78
N TYR A 94 -0.15 9.70 4.69
CA TYR A 94 -0.47 11.04 5.22
C TYR A 94 -0.45 12.10 4.12
N ALA A 95 0.55 12.06 3.22
CA ALA A 95 0.61 12.96 2.07
C ALA A 95 -0.58 12.79 1.11
N MET A 96 -1.01 11.55 0.88
CA MET A 96 -2.08 11.23 -0.07
C MET A 96 -3.48 11.45 0.54
N LEU A 97 -3.66 11.21 1.84
CA LEU A 97 -4.93 11.38 2.55
C LEU A 97 -5.38 12.84 2.53
N ASP A 98 -4.50 13.79 2.82
CA ASP A 98 -4.85 15.22 2.77
C ASP A 98 -5.24 15.64 1.34
N GLY A 99 -4.56 15.10 0.32
CA GLY A 99 -4.96 15.31 -1.07
C GLY A 99 -6.38 14.80 -1.38
N PHE A 100 -6.72 13.59 -0.96
CA PHE A 100 -8.06 13.03 -1.18
C PHE A 100 -9.13 13.71 -0.34
N LEU A 101 -8.88 13.93 0.94
CA LEU A 101 -9.82 14.55 1.86
C LEU A 101 -10.04 16.03 1.52
N GLY A 102 -9.00 16.70 1.02
CA GLY A 102 -9.07 18.09 0.57
C GLY A 102 -10.08 18.31 -0.56
N LEU A 103 -10.30 17.31 -1.43
CA LEU A 103 -11.37 17.33 -2.44
C LEU A 103 -12.78 17.45 -1.83
N PHE A 104 -12.92 17.13 -0.55
CA PHE A 104 -14.16 17.16 0.22
C PHE A 104 -14.13 18.17 1.37
N GLY A 105 -13.12 19.07 1.41
CA GLY A 105 -12.96 20.07 2.46
C GLY A 105 -12.63 19.49 3.84
N LYS A 106 -12.02 18.30 3.88
CA LYS A 106 -11.59 17.60 5.10
C LYS A 106 -10.08 17.46 5.12
N PHE A 107 -9.48 17.36 6.29
CA PHE A 107 -8.05 17.11 6.45
C PHE A 107 -7.83 15.87 7.32
N ALA A 108 -6.71 15.17 7.14
CA ALA A 108 -6.36 14.03 7.98
C ALA A 108 -6.23 14.46 9.45
N SER A 109 -5.75 15.67 9.71
CA SER A 109 -5.65 16.27 11.06
C SER A 109 -6.99 16.42 11.79
N ASP A 110 -8.10 16.42 11.07
CA ASP A 110 -9.44 16.55 11.67
C ASP A 110 -9.88 15.26 12.37
N TYR A 111 -9.18 14.15 12.11
CA TYR A 111 -9.52 12.82 12.61
C TYR A 111 -8.46 12.31 13.60
N SER A 112 -8.88 11.44 14.52
CA SER A 112 -7.94 10.72 15.38
C SER A 112 -7.08 9.79 14.53
N TRP A 113 -5.79 9.67 14.86
CA TRP A 113 -4.86 8.75 14.19
C TRP A 113 -5.38 7.29 14.07
N LYS A 114 -6.24 6.88 15.02
CA LYS A 114 -6.94 5.60 15.04
C LYS A 114 -7.76 5.34 13.77
N VAL A 115 -8.38 6.38 13.21
CA VAL A 115 -9.23 6.34 12.01
C VAL A 115 -8.39 5.99 10.78
N HIS A 116 -7.14 6.46 10.73
CA HIS A 116 -6.25 6.25 9.59
C HIS A 116 -5.67 4.84 9.52
N LEU A 117 -5.73 4.05 10.60
CA LEU A 117 -5.04 2.76 10.68
C LEU A 117 -5.50 1.77 9.59
N ILE A 118 -6.81 1.62 9.39
CA ILE A 118 -7.34 0.69 8.37
C ILE A 118 -7.00 1.19 6.95
N PRO A 119 -7.31 2.44 6.56
CA PRO A 119 -6.86 2.98 5.27
C PRO A 119 -5.36 2.82 5.05
N ALA A 120 -4.56 3.04 6.08
CA ALA A 120 -3.11 2.90 6.01
C ALA A 120 -2.67 1.47 5.69
N MET A 121 -3.23 0.48 6.38
CA MET A 121 -2.92 -0.91 6.12
C MET A 121 -3.33 -1.36 4.72
N TYR A 122 -4.49 -0.91 4.23
CA TYR A 122 -4.90 -1.19 2.85
C TYR A 122 -3.92 -0.62 1.83
N TYR A 123 -3.44 0.59 2.05
CA TYR A 123 -2.44 1.20 1.17
C TYR A 123 -1.11 0.43 1.16
N VAL A 124 -0.65 -0.05 2.31
CA VAL A 124 0.55 -0.92 2.41
C VAL A 124 0.36 -2.21 1.61
N LEU A 125 -0.79 -2.87 1.78
CA LEU A 125 -1.12 -4.07 1.01
C LEU A 125 -1.14 -3.76 -0.51
N TYR A 126 -1.67 -2.60 -0.90
CA TYR A 126 -1.84 -2.23 -2.31
C TYR A 126 -0.49 -1.93 -2.96
N THR A 127 0.36 -1.17 -2.28
CA THR A 127 1.73 -0.89 -2.74
C THR A 127 2.56 -2.17 -2.83
N PHE A 128 2.40 -3.10 -1.90
CA PHE A 128 2.99 -4.43 -2.01
C PHE A 128 2.52 -5.17 -3.26
N LEU A 129 1.21 -5.23 -3.53
CA LEU A 129 0.67 -5.88 -4.72
C LEU A 129 1.24 -5.27 -6.00
N LEU A 130 1.28 -3.93 -6.07
CA LEU A 130 1.84 -3.19 -7.20
C LEU A 130 3.33 -3.52 -7.40
N ARG A 131 4.11 -3.60 -6.32
CA ARG A 131 5.51 -4.02 -6.37
C ARG A 131 5.65 -5.45 -6.92
N GLN A 132 4.82 -6.39 -6.47
CA GLN A 132 4.84 -7.77 -6.97
C GLN A 132 4.51 -7.81 -8.47
N PHE A 133 3.50 -7.05 -8.89
CA PHE A 133 3.12 -6.91 -10.29
C PHE A 133 4.29 -6.38 -11.13
N ILE A 134 4.96 -5.33 -10.66
CA ILE A 134 6.12 -4.75 -11.35
C ILE A 134 7.24 -5.79 -11.50
N LEU A 135 7.57 -6.54 -10.46
CA LEU A 135 8.62 -7.58 -10.54
C LEU A 135 8.29 -8.70 -11.54
N ASP A 136 7.01 -9.03 -11.70
CA ASP A 136 6.57 -10.09 -12.60
C ASP A 136 6.49 -9.61 -14.05
N ILE A 137 6.00 -8.39 -14.30
CA ILE A 137 5.98 -7.82 -15.67
C ILE A 137 7.40 -7.54 -16.19
N THR A 138 8.34 -7.14 -15.32
CA THR A 138 9.75 -6.97 -15.69
C THR A 138 10.51 -8.30 -15.78
N ARG A 139 9.89 -9.41 -15.36
CA ARG A 139 10.49 -10.75 -15.27
C ARG A 139 11.80 -10.73 -14.48
N THR A 140 11.79 -10.09 -13.32
CA THR A 140 12.99 -9.92 -12.48
C THR A 140 12.94 -10.70 -11.18
N ARG A 141 11.83 -11.41 -10.89
CA ARG A 141 11.68 -12.17 -9.63
C ARG A 141 12.80 -13.19 -9.41
N ASP A 142 13.25 -13.86 -10.47
CA ASP A 142 14.29 -14.89 -10.48
C ASP A 142 15.69 -14.35 -10.88
N GLN A 143 15.86 -13.02 -10.96
CA GLN A 143 17.12 -12.40 -11.40
C GLN A 143 17.61 -11.37 -10.36
N PRO A 144 18.46 -11.78 -9.39
CA PRO A 144 18.78 -10.96 -8.21
C PRO A 144 19.37 -9.60 -8.59
N ALA A 145 20.28 -9.55 -9.56
CA ALA A 145 20.88 -8.29 -10.02
C ALA A 145 19.84 -7.31 -10.59
N ARG A 146 18.88 -7.80 -11.40
CA ARG A 146 17.84 -6.94 -12.00
C ARG A 146 16.75 -6.58 -11.00
N ARG A 147 16.44 -7.49 -10.07
CA ARG A 147 15.48 -7.25 -8.97
C ARG A 147 15.88 -6.03 -8.15
N VAL A 148 17.15 -5.89 -7.78
CA VAL A 148 17.65 -4.74 -7.02
C VAL A 148 17.41 -3.41 -7.75
N TRP A 149 17.65 -3.36 -9.06
CA TRP A 149 17.41 -2.14 -9.86
C TRP A 149 15.93 -1.80 -9.95
N VAL A 150 15.07 -2.79 -10.15
CA VAL A 150 13.61 -2.59 -10.20
C VAL A 150 13.08 -2.14 -8.84
N GLU A 151 13.56 -2.73 -7.74
CA GLU A 151 13.19 -2.32 -6.38
C GLU A 151 13.63 -0.88 -6.07
N ARG A 152 14.86 -0.50 -6.43
CA ARG A 152 15.35 0.87 -6.27
C ARG A 152 14.56 1.86 -7.11
N GLY A 153 14.28 1.51 -8.37
CA GLY A 153 13.45 2.31 -9.27
C GLY A 153 12.04 2.50 -8.73
N TYR A 154 11.43 1.43 -8.22
CA TYR A 154 10.12 1.48 -7.56
C TYR A 154 10.12 2.45 -6.38
N VAL A 155 11.08 2.33 -5.46
CA VAL A 155 11.17 3.23 -4.29
C VAL A 155 11.41 4.67 -4.72
N ALA A 156 12.33 4.92 -5.66
CA ALA A 156 12.64 6.27 -6.14
C ALA A 156 11.42 6.93 -6.81
N ILE A 157 10.70 6.19 -7.66
CA ILE A 157 9.46 6.68 -8.30
C ILE A 157 8.38 6.93 -7.25
N SER A 158 8.18 6.01 -6.28
CA SER A 158 7.22 6.20 -5.19
C SER A 158 7.51 7.47 -4.40
N LEU A 159 8.76 7.69 -3.99
CA LEU A 159 9.17 8.91 -3.28
C LEU A 159 8.93 10.16 -4.12
N LEU A 160 9.24 10.13 -5.42
CA LEU A 160 8.99 11.25 -6.32
C LEU A 160 7.49 11.54 -6.46
N VAL A 161 6.66 10.51 -6.59
CA VAL A 161 5.20 10.65 -6.63
C VAL A 161 4.68 11.24 -5.32
N TYR A 162 5.17 10.77 -4.16
CA TYR A 162 4.74 11.32 -2.86
C TYR A 162 5.19 12.76 -2.67
N ALA A 163 6.43 13.09 -3.06
CA ALA A 163 6.93 14.46 -3.01
C ALA A 163 6.13 15.39 -3.93
N LEU A 164 5.77 14.92 -5.13
CA LEU A 164 4.96 15.68 -6.07
C LEU A 164 3.53 15.86 -5.55
N LEU A 165 2.91 14.82 -5.01
CA LEU A 165 1.58 14.91 -4.39
C LEU A 165 1.57 15.83 -3.18
N TRP A 166 2.63 15.80 -2.37
CA TRP A 166 2.81 16.73 -1.26
C TRP A 166 2.93 18.17 -1.75
N TRP A 167 3.71 18.39 -2.81
CA TRP A 167 3.91 19.73 -3.38
C TRP A 167 2.65 20.27 -4.08
N LEU A 168 1.91 19.42 -4.78
CA LEU A 168 0.69 19.78 -5.52
C LEU A 168 -0.57 19.72 -4.65
N GLY A 169 -0.48 19.23 -3.42
CA GLY A 169 -1.60 19.13 -2.50
C GLY A 169 -2.24 20.50 -2.26
N PRO A 170 -3.57 20.57 -2.06
CA PRO A 170 -4.25 21.82 -1.75
C PRO A 170 -3.58 22.47 -0.53
N GLU A 171 -3.24 23.76 -0.63
CA GLU A 171 -2.42 24.51 0.33
C GLU A 171 -2.73 24.16 1.81
N SER A 172 -1.96 23.24 2.39
CA SER A 172 -1.97 22.94 3.83
C SER A 172 -1.01 23.83 4.61
N HIS A 173 -0.53 24.92 3.98
CA HIS A 173 0.54 25.78 4.50
C HIS A 173 0.21 27.28 4.52
N THR A 174 -1.08 27.63 4.59
CA THR A 174 -1.47 28.98 4.97
C THR A 174 -2.06 28.88 6.38
N PRO A 175 -1.30 29.21 7.46
CA PRO A 175 -1.93 29.40 8.76
C PRO A 175 -3.04 30.41 8.55
N ALA A 176 -4.28 30.02 8.91
CA ALA A 176 -5.41 30.92 8.91
C ALA A 176 -4.97 32.21 9.59
N ALA A 177 -4.85 33.28 8.80
CA ALA A 177 -4.53 34.59 9.32
C ALA A 177 -5.50 34.84 10.46
N LEU A 178 -4.93 35.11 11.64
CA LEU A 178 -5.65 35.61 12.81
C LEU A 178 -6.57 36.74 12.32
N ASN A 179 -7.88 36.47 12.24
CA ASN A 179 -8.85 37.53 12.10
C ASN A 179 -9.05 38.12 13.51
N PRO A 180 -8.83 39.43 13.68
CA PRO A 180 -8.97 40.14 14.96
C PRO A 180 -10.42 40.17 15.47
#